data_AF-A0A0G4LHA4-F1
#
_entry.id   AF-A0A0G4LHA4-F1
#
_cell.length_a   1.000
_cell.length_b   1.000
_cell.length_c   1.000
_cell.angle_alpha   90.00
_cell.angle_beta   90.00
_cell.angle_gamma   90.00
#
_symmetry.space_group_name_H-M   'P 1'
#
loop_
_entity.id
_entity.type
_entity.pdbx_description
1 polymer ?
#
loop_
_entity_poly.entity_id
_entity_poly.type
_entity_poly.pdbx_seq_one_letter_code
_entity_poly.pdbx_strand_id
1 'polypeptide(L)'
;MFDNMDYFKSFPWFDALTKEPGFVSFTPVSRSNGTYGDNEPPRNQILRQTFNNSDTIPHCTGFYLKEVYHSSIFIMSATKKLRVGIIGAGEVFQICHGPCLLLMPHLFTLQSIFDISPTNTKHCADKFNIPHQATSPEEVLGNPDVDLVMILTSDDSHAPLAVAAIKAGKFVMIEKPMTLSIPSAQSIIDAEEQAGGSRVFIGYMRRYAPSFLQAFKRELASIPRLLYGRVRDFSGPNANFTSQSGTFAIKPNDFPPGSNAERDQRFEALYAEAFPGQAITDAHRNYCRFLGGLGSHDFSLMRETLGMPEKVIGVSVNHPFYSSIMSFRNKDGSPYSVTYESGIDEVPVFDAHLALYGETKRVTIKYDSPYVKGLPITVEVDEVNEHGEVQHRQVLSSYEDTYTAELQEIHECFVKGKSIKTTPKDALEDITLYDMM
;
A
#
# COMPACT_ATOMS: atom_id res chain seq x y z
N MET A 1 4.18 31.31 4.36
CA MET A 1 3.65 32.58 3.82
C MET A 1 2.87 32.18 2.57
N PHE A 2 1.54 32.04 2.53
CA PHE A 2 0.43 32.46 3.38
C PHE A 2 -0.53 31.29 3.64
N ASP A 3 -1.09 31.24 4.85
CA ASP A 3 -2.28 30.47 5.21
C ASP A 3 -3.49 31.03 4.45
N ASN A 4 -4.16 30.23 3.65
CA ASN A 4 -5.47 30.60 3.08
C ASN A 4 -6.59 30.29 4.09
N MET A 5 -6.51 30.91 5.26
CA MET A 5 -7.58 31.01 6.25
C MET A 5 -8.02 32.48 6.39
N ASP A 6 -8.45 33.11 5.30
CA ASP A 6 -9.15 34.41 5.37
C ASP A 6 -10.10 34.61 4.16
N TYR A 7 -10.91 33.60 3.83
CA TYR A 7 -11.99 33.70 2.83
C TYR A 7 -13.41 33.53 3.40
N PHE A 8 -13.60 33.71 4.72
CA PHE A 8 -14.93 33.60 5.36
C PHE A 8 -15.31 34.77 6.26
N LYS A 9 -14.72 35.95 6.09
CA LYS A 9 -15.09 37.17 6.85
C LYS A 9 -15.67 38.25 5.94
N SER A 10 -16.74 37.98 5.21
CA SER A 10 -17.47 39.05 4.52
C SER A 10 -18.84 38.67 3.91
N PHE A 11 -19.73 37.90 4.56
CA PHE A 11 -21.15 37.96 4.18
C PHE A 11 -22.13 37.78 5.36
N PRO A 12 -23.24 38.56 5.43
CA PRO A 12 -24.04 38.77 6.63
C PRO A 12 -25.27 37.84 6.70
N TRP A 13 -25.15 36.69 7.35
CA TRP A 13 -26.27 35.75 7.57
C TRP A 13 -26.12 34.92 8.85
N PHE A 14 -25.10 35.17 9.66
CA PHE A 14 -24.71 34.31 10.78
C PHE A 14 -25.26 34.76 12.15
N ASP A 15 -26.27 35.64 12.17
CA ASP A 15 -26.89 36.16 13.40
C ASP A 15 -28.34 35.69 13.62
N ALA A 16 -28.78 34.65 12.91
CA ALA A 16 -30.14 34.14 13.06
C ALA A 16 -30.16 32.62 13.24
N LEU A 17 -29.69 32.11 14.39
CA LEU A 17 -30.10 30.78 14.90
C LEU A 17 -29.76 30.51 16.39
N THR A 18 -29.63 31.55 17.23
CA THR A 18 -29.39 31.37 18.68
C THR A 18 -30.39 32.15 19.55
N LYS A 19 -31.69 31.91 19.37
CA LYS A 19 -32.71 32.25 20.36
C LYS A 19 -33.90 31.27 20.28
N GLU A 20 -33.86 30.20 21.09
CA GLU A 20 -34.87 29.87 22.12
C GLU A 20 -34.52 28.55 22.84
N PRO A 21 -34.92 28.38 24.13
CA PRO A 21 -34.36 27.38 25.05
C PRO A 21 -35.25 26.13 25.24
N GLY A 22 -34.62 24.96 25.41
CA GLY A 22 -35.33 23.72 25.77
C GLY A 22 -34.41 22.59 26.22
N PHE A 23 -34.47 22.30 27.53
CA PHE A 23 -33.99 21.15 28.32
C PHE A 23 -33.86 19.80 27.56
N VAL A 24 -32.95 18.86 27.89
CA VAL A 24 -32.78 18.15 29.18
C VAL A 24 -31.35 17.60 29.33
N SER A 25 -30.78 17.69 30.53
CA SER A 25 -29.51 17.09 30.96
C SER A 25 -29.68 15.63 31.40
N PHE A 26 -28.71 14.77 31.10
CA PHE A 26 -28.57 13.45 31.73
C PHE A 26 -27.44 13.49 32.75
N THR A 27 -27.79 13.28 34.02
CA THR A 27 -26.85 12.96 35.11
C THR A 27 -27.05 11.48 35.50
N PRO A 28 -25.99 10.76 35.90
CA PRO A 28 -26.07 9.32 36.16
C PRO A 28 -26.66 9.05 37.55
N VAL A 29 -27.61 8.12 37.62
CA VAL A 29 -28.24 7.69 38.87
C VAL A 29 -27.38 6.63 39.54
N SER A 30 -26.95 6.93 40.76
CA SER A 30 -26.52 5.96 41.75
C SER A 30 -27.74 5.31 42.41
N ARG A 31 -27.68 4.00 42.69
CA ARG A 31 -28.46 3.39 43.78
C ARG A 31 -27.83 2.08 44.24
N SER A 32 -27.65 2.00 45.54
CA SER A 32 -27.22 0.84 46.31
C SER A 32 -28.41 0.09 46.91
N ASN A 33 -28.15 -1.20 47.20
CA ASN A 33 -28.75 -2.13 48.17
C ASN A 33 -30.18 -2.70 47.98
N GLY A 34 -30.26 -4.05 47.90
CA GLY A 34 -31.40 -4.81 48.41
C GLY A 34 -31.81 -6.13 47.71
N THR A 35 -31.03 -7.21 47.90
CA THR A 35 -31.41 -8.65 48.08
C THR A 35 -32.50 -9.36 47.25
N TYR A 36 -32.12 -10.43 46.51
CA TYR A 36 -32.41 -11.88 46.74
C TYR A 36 -32.37 -12.68 45.41
N GLY A 37 -31.72 -13.87 45.42
CA GLY A 37 -32.07 -14.98 44.52
C GLY A 37 -30.91 -15.57 43.70
N ASP A 38 -30.37 -16.69 44.17
CA ASP A 38 -29.32 -17.53 43.58
C ASP A 38 -29.63 -18.05 42.17
N ASN A 39 -28.58 -18.18 41.33
CA ASN A 39 -28.32 -19.34 40.45
C ASN A 39 -27.04 -19.11 39.61
N GLU A 40 -25.91 -19.70 40.04
CA GLU A 40 -24.72 -19.94 39.21
C GLU A 40 -24.65 -21.41 38.79
N PRO A 41 -24.21 -21.74 37.55
CA PRO A 41 -23.89 -23.12 37.15
C PRO A 41 -22.45 -23.52 37.51
N PRO A 42 -22.18 -24.81 37.81
CA PRO A 42 -20.95 -25.24 38.49
C PRO A 42 -19.73 -25.46 37.58
N ARG A 43 -18.56 -25.20 38.18
CA ARG A 43 -17.20 -25.46 37.69
C ARG A 43 -16.86 -26.97 37.69
N ASN A 44 -16.14 -27.40 36.66
CA ASN A 44 -15.59 -28.75 36.50
C ASN A 44 -14.51 -29.09 37.55
N GLN A 45 -14.68 -30.22 38.24
CA GLN A 45 -13.64 -30.91 39.01
C GLN A 45 -13.44 -32.35 38.51
N ILE A 46 -12.24 -32.59 37.97
CA ILE A 46 -11.33 -33.72 38.19
C ILE A 46 -11.91 -35.15 38.28
N LEU A 47 -11.47 -36.02 37.36
CA LEU A 47 -11.23 -37.44 37.63
C LEU A 47 -9.81 -37.83 37.20
N ARG A 48 -8.95 -38.08 38.20
CA ARG A 48 -7.69 -38.82 38.06
C ARG A 48 -8.03 -40.31 38.18
N GLN A 49 -7.66 -41.12 37.19
CA GLN A 49 -7.62 -42.58 37.33
C GLN A 49 -6.16 -43.05 37.36
N THR A 50 -5.81 -43.65 38.50
CA THR A 50 -4.60 -44.39 38.80
C THR A 50 -4.65 -45.79 38.19
N PHE A 51 -3.56 -46.22 37.54
CA PHE A 51 -3.32 -47.62 37.19
C PHE A 51 -2.37 -48.26 38.21
N ASN A 52 -2.76 -49.40 38.78
CA ASN A 52 -1.88 -50.31 39.51
C ASN A 52 -2.23 -51.77 39.18
N ASN A 53 -1.23 -52.42 38.57
CA ASN A 53 -0.79 -53.83 38.54
C ASN A 53 -1.70 -55.07 38.52
N SER A 54 -1.14 -56.05 37.78
CA SER A 54 -1.20 -57.52 37.84
C SER A 54 -2.51 -58.21 37.47
N ASP A 55 -2.51 -58.89 36.30
CA ASP A 55 -2.50 -60.36 36.26
C ASP A 55 -2.23 -60.93 34.85
N THR A 56 -1.59 -62.10 34.89
CA THR A 56 -1.05 -63.05 33.90
C THR A 56 -1.78 -63.24 32.55
N ILE A 57 -1.00 -63.35 31.45
CA ILE A 57 -1.41 -64.01 30.18
C ILE A 57 -0.27 -64.93 29.69
N PRO A 58 -0.54 -66.17 29.22
CA PRO A 58 0.49 -67.13 28.84
C PRO A 58 1.03 -66.95 27.41
N HIS A 59 2.25 -67.44 27.22
CA HIS A 59 3.01 -67.51 25.97
C HIS A 59 2.24 -68.08 24.77
N CYS A 60 2.28 -67.35 23.65
CA CYS A 60 2.25 -67.93 22.30
C CYS A 60 3.23 -67.16 21.41
N THR A 61 4.25 -67.87 20.95
CA THR A 61 5.28 -67.47 19.98
C THR A 61 4.69 -67.25 18.58
N GLY A 62 5.06 -66.17 17.89
CA GLY A 62 4.75 -66.04 16.47
C GLY A 62 5.12 -64.70 15.84
N PHE A 63 6.23 -64.70 15.10
CA PHE A 63 6.56 -63.87 13.93
C PHE A 63 6.78 -62.35 14.07
N TYR A 64 8.06 -62.01 13.92
CA TYR A 64 8.61 -60.70 13.57
C TYR A 64 8.09 -60.19 12.21
N LEU A 65 7.52 -58.98 12.19
CA LEU A 65 7.69 -58.03 11.09
C LEU A 65 7.92 -56.65 11.71
N LYS A 66 9.14 -56.13 11.52
CA LYS A 66 9.62 -54.85 12.03
C LYS A 66 9.31 -53.79 10.98
N GLU A 67 8.11 -53.21 10.99
CA GLU A 67 7.86 -51.96 10.28
C GLU A 67 8.32 -50.80 11.16
N VAL A 68 9.52 -50.29 10.86
CA VAL A 68 9.99 -49.03 11.43
C VAL A 68 9.31 -47.91 10.65
N TYR A 69 8.19 -47.41 11.19
CA TYR A 69 7.65 -46.12 10.79
C TYR A 69 8.67 -45.03 11.18
N HIS A 70 9.51 -44.62 10.22
CA HIS A 70 10.18 -43.33 10.29
C HIS A 70 9.10 -42.26 10.18
N SER A 71 8.57 -41.84 11.34
CA SER A 71 7.85 -40.58 11.44
C SER A 71 8.89 -39.47 11.24
N SER A 72 9.14 -39.13 9.98
CA SER A 72 9.83 -37.89 9.62
C SER A 72 8.95 -36.75 10.07
N ILE A 73 9.14 -36.30 11.32
CA ILE A 73 8.69 -34.99 11.76
C ILE A 73 9.39 -34.01 10.82
N PHE A 74 8.65 -33.53 9.81
CA PHE A 74 9.06 -32.39 9.01
C PHE A 74 9.09 -31.21 9.99
N ILE A 75 10.27 -30.95 10.55
CA ILE A 75 10.52 -29.70 11.26
C ILE A 75 10.41 -28.63 10.17
N MET A 76 9.25 -27.99 10.05
CA MET A 76 9.16 -26.75 9.27
C MET A 76 10.18 -25.81 9.90
N SER A 77 11.28 -25.56 9.18
CA SER A 77 12.23 -24.51 9.54
C SER A 77 11.41 -23.26 9.84
N ALA A 78 11.57 -22.70 11.04
CA ALA A 78 10.89 -21.45 11.40
C ALA A 78 11.16 -20.42 10.30
N THR A 79 10.10 -19.87 9.71
CA THR A 79 10.22 -18.82 8.69
C THR A 79 10.99 -17.65 9.28
N LYS A 80 12.14 -17.31 8.69
CA LYS A 80 12.97 -16.18 9.12
C LYS A 80 12.11 -14.91 9.07
N LYS A 81 12.00 -14.20 10.19
CA LYS A 81 11.31 -12.90 10.24
C LYS A 81 12.25 -11.81 9.72
N LEU A 82 11.72 -10.86 8.98
CA LEU A 82 12.44 -9.65 8.60
C LEU A 82 12.34 -8.62 9.73
N ARG A 83 13.49 -8.10 10.17
CA ARG A 83 13.55 -7.02 11.14
C ARG A 83 13.50 -5.68 10.40
N VAL A 84 12.51 -4.85 10.71
CA VAL A 84 12.14 -3.68 9.90
C VAL A 84 12.52 -2.39 10.61
N GLY A 85 13.21 -1.51 9.87
CA GLY A 85 13.41 -0.11 10.21
C GLY A 85 12.48 0.77 9.38
N ILE A 86 11.81 1.72 10.03
CA ILE A 86 10.89 2.66 9.37
C ILE A 86 11.54 4.04 9.31
N ILE A 87 11.57 4.63 8.13
CA ILE A 87 11.96 6.03 7.92
C ILE A 87 10.76 6.73 7.30
N GLY A 88 10.14 7.65 8.04
CA GLY A 88 8.85 8.26 7.71
C GLY A 88 7.70 7.56 8.44
N ALA A 89 7.15 8.23 9.45
CA ALA A 89 6.04 7.75 10.27
C ALA A 89 4.75 8.57 10.02
N GLY A 90 4.58 9.03 8.78
CA GLY A 90 3.43 9.81 8.35
C GLY A 90 2.14 8.99 8.17
N GLU A 91 1.18 9.58 7.47
CA GLU A 91 -0.17 9.02 7.31
C GLU A 91 -0.18 7.60 6.73
N VAL A 92 0.58 7.34 5.67
CA VAL A 92 0.62 6.00 5.02
C VAL A 92 1.17 4.94 5.98
N PHE A 93 2.17 5.25 6.81
CA PHE A 93 2.64 4.32 7.83
C PHE A 93 1.59 4.08 8.91
N GLN A 94 1.02 5.15 9.46
CA GLN A 94 0.08 5.08 10.58
C GLN A 94 -1.23 4.37 10.25
N ILE A 95 -1.68 4.47 8.99
CA ILE A 95 -2.97 3.95 8.52
C ILE A 95 -2.84 2.62 7.78
N CYS A 96 -1.80 2.46 6.96
CA CYS A 96 -1.65 1.31 6.06
C CYS A 96 -0.57 0.34 6.55
N HIS A 97 0.71 0.71 6.44
CA HIS A 97 1.85 -0.20 6.66
C HIS A 97 1.96 -0.69 8.10
N GLY A 98 1.95 0.23 9.08
CA GLY A 98 2.09 -0.09 10.49
C GLY A 98 1.05 -1.10 10.97
N PRO A 99 -0.26 -0.88 10.73
CA PRO A 99 -1.29 -1.85 11.05
C PRO A 99 -1.13 -3.20 10.33
N CYS A 100 -0.67 -3.23 9.07
CA CYS A 100 -0.45 -4.49 8.36
C CYS A 100 0.75 -5.27 8.93
N LEU A 101 1.87 -4.60 9.21
CA LEU A 101 3.04 -5.18 9.85
C LEU A 101 2.71 -5.77 11.23
N LEU A 102 1.90 -5.06 12.03
CA LEU A 102 1.45 -5.52 13.35
C LEU A 102 0.61 -6.81 13.27
N LEU A 103 -0.16 -6.99 12.20
CA LEU A 103 -0.98 -8.19 11.97
C LEU A 103 -0.17 -9.37 11.41
N MET A 104 1.09 -9.16 11.02
CA MET A 104 1.97 -10.19 10.48
C MET A 104 3.25 -10.43 11.33
N PRO A 105 3.13 -10.64 12.66
CA PRO A 105 4.30 -10.82 13.54
C PRO A 105 5.05 -12.13 13.30
N HIS A 106 4.49 -13.03 12.47
CA HIS A 106 5.14 -14.27 12.05
C HIS A 106 6.10 -14.06 10.86
N LEU A 107 6.00 -12.92 10.16
CA LEU A 107 6.87 -12.54 9.03
C LEU A 107 7.77 -11.33 9.36
N PHE A 108 7.30 -10.41 10.21
CA PHE A 108 7.99 -9.14 10.47
C PHE A 108 8.16 -8.86 11.96
N THR A 109 9.23 -8.13 12.30
CA THR A 109 9.44 -7.51 13.61
C THR A 109 9.86 -6.06 13.39
N LEU A 110 9.11 -5.10 13.91
CA LEU A 110 9.50 -3.68 13.87
C LEU A 110 10.59 -3.41 14.92
N GLN A 111 11.73 -2.89 14.48
CA GLN A 111 12.89 -2.67 15.38
C GLN A 111 13.22 -1.22 15.59
N SER A 112 13.16 -0.40 14.56
CA SER A 112 13.60 0.99 14.61
C SER A 112 12.64 1.89 13.85
N ILE A 113 12.44 3.10 14.33
CA ILE A 113 11.61 4.10 13.65
C ILE A 113 12.24 5.49 13.76
N PHE A 114 12.18 6.23 12.66
CA PHE A 114 12.51 7.64 12.59
C PHE A 114 11.45 8.39 11.80
N ASP A 115 11.05 9.55 12.31
CA ASP A 115 10.34 10.59 11.58
C ASP A 115 10.92 11.95 11.95
N ILE A 116 10.87 12.89 11.01
CA ILE A 116 11.33 14.27 11.26
C ILE A 116 10.55 14.96 12.38
N SER A 117 9.31 14.52 12.65
CA SER A 117 8.57 14.87 13.86
C SER A 117 8.91 13.90 15.00
N PRO A 118 9.48 14.39 16.12
CA PRO A 118 9.65 13.60 17.32
C PRO A 118 8.31 13.09 17.89
N THR A 119 7.24 13.88 17.76
CA THR A 119 5.89 13.48 18.18
C THR A 119 5.39 12.28 17.38
N ASN A 120 5.56 12.26 16.06
CA ASN A 120 5.21 11.09 15.23
C ASN A 120 6.04 9.87 15.60
N THR A 121 7.36 10.04 15.76
CA THR A 121 8.28 8.95 16.16
C THR A 121 7.80 8.30 17.45
N LYS A 122 7.53 9.11 18.49
CA LYS A 122 7.03 8.62 19.77
C LYS A 122 5.67 7.95 19.65
N HIS A 123 4.70 8.61 19.00
CA HIS A 123 3.35 8.08 18.84
C HIS A 123 3.36 6.71 18.16
N CYS A 124 4.10 6.58 17.06
CA CYS A 124 4.18 5.35 16.30
C CYS A 124 4.97 4.26 17.03
N ALA A 125 6.06 4.60 17.71
CA ALA A 125 6.81 3.65 18.51
C ALA A 125 5.95 3.04 19.62
N ASP A 126 5.20 3.86 20.35
CA ASP A 126 4.29 3.41 21.39
C ASP A 126 3.14 2.56 20.79
N LYS A 127 2.53 3.03 19.70
CA LYS A 127 1.37 2.37 19.06
C LYS A 127 1.70 1.02 18.44
N PHE A 128 2.90 0.88 17.85
CA PHE A 128 3.31 -0.33 17.12
C PHE A 128 4.39 -1.15 17.84
N ASN A 129 4.68 -0.82 19.11
CA ASN A 129 5.68 -1.50 19.95
C ASN A 129 7.09 -1.54 19.33
N ILE A 130 7.57 -0.42 18.83
CA ILE A 130 8.88 -0.30 18.18
C ILE A 130 9.92 0.12 19.24
N PRO A 131 10.93 -0.72 19.55
CA PRO A 131 11.79 -0.51 20.71
C PRO A 131 12.80 0.63 20.53
N HIS A 132 13.25 0.91 19.31
CA HIS A 132 14.24 1.93 19.03
C HIS A 132 13.61 3.16 18.35
N GLN A 133 13.59 4.29 19.07
CA GLN A 133 13.20 5.61 18.56
C GLN A 133 14.46 6.35 18.12
N ALA A 134 14.75 6.31 16.83
CA ALA A 134 15.92 6.96 16.26
C ALA A 134 15.74 8.48 16.20
N THR A 135 16.85 9.22 16.30
CA THR A 135 16.87 10.69 16.18
C THR A 135 17.31 11.17 14.80
N SER A 136 17.79 10.26 13.96
CA SER A 136 18.12 10.54 12.57
C SER A 136 17.88 9.30 11.68
N PRO A 137 17.76 9.45 10.34
CA PRO A 137 17.69 8.33 9.42
C PRO A 137 18.91 7.40 9.56
N GLU A 138 20.11 7.96 9.74
CA GLU A 138 21.38 7.22 9.81
C GLU A 138 21.41 6.22 10.96
N GLU A 139 20.77 6.54 12.09
CA GLU A 139 20.63 5.60 13.20
C GLU A 139 19.80 4.36 12.82
N VAL A 140 18.73 4.54 12.02
CA VAL A 140 17.96 3.40 11.48
C VAL A 140 18.81 2.59 10.50
N LEU A 141 19.53 3.27 9.61
CA LEU A 141 20.38 2.64 8.60
C LEU A 141 21.56 1.89 9.22
N GLY A 142 22.15 2.42 10.28
CA GLY A 142 23.28 1.85 11.00
C GLY A 142 22.90 0.76 12.01
N ASN A 143 21.61 0.58 12.30
CA ASN A 143 21.15 -0.37 13.31
C ASN A 143 21.43 -1.82 12.84
N PRO A 144 22.27 -2.61 13.55
CA PRO A 144 22.56 -4.00 13.18
C PRO A 144 21.35 -4.93 13.32
N ASP A 145 20.32 -4.48 14.04
CA ASP A 145 19.07 -5.19 14.21
C ASP A 145 18.03 -4.93 13.13
N VAL A 146 18.36 -4.14 12.10
CA VAL A 146 17.47 -3.90 10.95
C VAL A 146 17.98 -4.66 9.72
N ASP A 147 17.10 -5.45 9.11
CA ASP A 147 17.34 -6.17 7.84
C ASP A 147 16.76 -5.40 6.64
N LEU A 148 15.54 -4.86 6.80
CA LEU A 148 14.76 -4.14 5.79
C LEU A 148 14.48 -2.71 6.27
N VAL A 149 14.77 -1.72 5.44
CA VAL A 149 14.37 -0.32 5.67
C VAL A 149 13.19 0.00 4.76
N MET A 150 12.09 0.45 5.34
CA MET A 150 10.94 1.00 4.62
C MET A 150 11.04 2.52 4.61
N ILE A 151 11.18 3.11 3.42
CA ILE A 151 11.26 4.55 3.18
C ILE A 151 9.86 5.02 2.79
N LEU A 152 9.20 5.70 3.72
CA LEU A 152 7.82 6.16 3.67
C LEU A 152 7.75 7.68 3.89
N THR A 153 8.78 8.40 3.43
CA THR A 153 8.95 9.84 3.60
C THR A 153 8.29 10.62 2.45
N SER A 154 8.55 11.93 2.37
CA SER A 154 8.22 12.72 1.19
C SER A 154 9.16 12.40 0.03
N ASP A 155 8.64 12.50 -1.19
CA ASP A 155 9.29 12.09 -2.44
C ASP A 155 10.69 12.69 -2.63
N ASP A 156 10.94 13.90 -2.09
CA ASP A 156 12.23 14.61 -2.16
C ASP A 156 13.39 13.88 -1.49
N SER A 157 13.09 12.93 -0.61
CA SER A 157 14.08 12.22 0.20
C SER A 157 14.22 10.74 -0.15
N HIS A 158 13.35 10.19 -1.01
CA HIS A 158 13.36 8.75 -1.35
C HIS A 158 14.71 8.27 -1.89
N ALA A 159 15.20 8.92 -2.96
CA ALA A 159 16.44 8.51 -3.63
C ALA A 159 17.68 8.58 -2.72
N PRO A 160 18.00 9.70 -2.04
CA PRO A 160 19.18 9.75 -1.18
C PRO A 160 19.10 8.75 -0.02
N LEU A 161 17.93 8.56 0.59
CA LEU A 161 17.73 7.57 1.66
C LEU A 161 17.89 6.13 1.15
N ALA A 162 17.34 5.83 -0.03
CA ALA A 162 17.46 4.51 -0.64
C ALA A 162 18.91 4.15 -0.95
N VAL A 163 19.64 5.08 -1.58
CA VAL A 163 21.08 4.90 -1.86
C VAL A 163 21.87 4.68 -0.57
N ALA A 164 21.58 5.44 0.48
CA ALA A 164 22.24 5.28 1.79
C ALA A 164 21.91 3.91 2.43
N ALA A 165 20.65 3.47 2.38
CA ALA A 165 20.22 2.18 2.91
C ALA A 165 20.85 0.99 2.16
N ILE A 166 20.92 1.07 0.84
CA ILE A 166 21.59 0.06 -0.01
C ILE A 166 23.08 -0.04 0.36
N LYS A 167 23.76 1.11 0.50
CA LYS A 167 25.18 1.17 0.91
C LYS A 167 25.41 0.62 2.33
N ALA A 168 24.43 0.77 3.21
CA ALA A 168 24.44 0.14 4.55
C ALA A 168 24.13 -1.37 4.52
N GLY A 169 23.96 -1.97 3.33
CA GLY A 169 23.74 -3.40 3.14
C GLY A 169 22.31 -3.86 3.46
N LYS A 170 21.36 -2.94 3.59
CA LYS A 170 19.96 -3.23 3.93
C LYS A 170 19.17 -3.67 2.69
N PHE A 171 18.10 -4.44 2.91
CA PHE A 171 17.00 -4.46 1.96
C PHE A 171 16.21 -3.15 2.06
N VAL A 172 15.61 -2.72 0.96
CA VAL A 172 14.93 -1.43 0.89
C VAL A 172 13.55 -1.62 0.26
N MET A 173 12.54 -1.11 0.93
CA MET A 173 11.26 -0.79 0.31
C MET A 173 11.16 0.72 0.16
N ILE A 174 10.81 1.20 -1.02
CA ILE A 174 10.53 2.62 -1.27
C ILE A 174 9.04 2.75 -1.57
N GLU A 175 8.33 3.59 -0.81
CA GLU A 175 6.97 3.97 -1.19
C GLU A 175 6.96 4.69 -2.55
N LYS A 176 5.83 4.61 -3.24
CA LYS A 176 5.69 5.30 -4.51
C LYS A 176 5.49 6.82 -4.28
N PRO A 177 5.79 7.67 -5.28
CA PRO A 177 6.63 7.34 -6.43
C PRO A 177 8.06 7.06 -5.95
N MET A 178 8.80 6.20 -6.67
CA MET A 178 10.19 5.92 -6.31
C MET A 178 11.02 7.21 -6.21
N THR A 179 10.81 8.13 -7.17
CA THR A 179 11.36 9.49 -7.21
C THR A 179 10.65 10.26 -8.32
N LEU A 180 11.02 11.53 -8.56
CA LEU A 180 10.41 12.43 -9.54
C LEU A 180 11.27 12.69 -10.78
N SER A 181 12.50 12.16 -10.86
CA SER A 181 13.42 12.42 -11.97
C SER A 181 14.16 11.16 -12.42
N ILE A 182 14.51 11.12 -13.71
CA ILE A 182 15.31 10.03 -14.30
C ILE A 182 16.71 9.95 -13.68
N PRO A 183 17.47 11.06 -13.49
CA PRO A 183 18.80 10.98 -12.87
C PRO A 183 18.76 10.39 -11.45
N SER A 184 17.80 10.82 -10.62
CA SER A 184 17.64 10.26 -9.28
C SER A 184 17.23 8.79 -9.31
N ALA A 185 16.38 8.37 -10.26
CA ALA A 185 16.01 6.97 -10.43
C ALA A 185 17.22 6.11 -10.81
N GLN A 186 18.06 6.60 -11.74
CA GLN A 186 19.29 5.94 -12.14
C GLN A 186 20.25 5.79 -10.97
N SER A 187 20.34 6.78 -10.07
CA SER A 187 21.20 6.68 -8.88
C SER A 187 20.83 5.52 -7.95
N ILE A 188 19.53 5.20 -7.84
CA ILE A 188 19.04 4.06 -7.06
C ILE A 188 19.40 2.75 -7.77
N ILE A 189 19.17 2.67 -9.08
CA ILE A 189 19.50 1.50 -9.91
C ILE A 189 21.00 1.21 -9.81
N ASP A 190 21.84 2.21 -10.00
CA ASP A 190 23.30 2.06 -9.95
C ASP A 190 23.76 1.59 -8.57
N ALA A 191 23.20 2.14 -7.50
CA ALA A 191 23.51 1.71 -6.14
C ALA A 191 23.09 0.26 -5.88
N GLU A 192 21.91 -0.14 -6.34
CA GLU A 192 21.42 -1.52 -6.23
C GLU A 192 22.32 -2.49 -7.00
N GLU A 193 22.70 -2.17 -8.23
CA GLU A 193 23.57 -2.99 -9.06
C GLU A 193 24.97 -3.15 -8.43
N GLN A 194 25.55 -2.06 -7.92
CA GLN A 194 26.84 -2.09 -7.21
C GLN A 194 26.78 -2.94 -5.93
N ALA A 195 25.61 -3.05 -5.30
CA ALA A 195 25.38 -3.87 -4.11
C ALA A 195 25.01 -5.34 -4.42
N GLY A 196 25.04 -5.75 -5.69
CA GLY A 196 24.80 -7.11 -6.15
C GLY A 196 23.37 -7.41 -6.62
N GLY A 197 22.50 -6.39 -6.74
CA GLY A 197 21.13 -6.52 -7.21
C GLY A 197 20.13 -7.09 -6.18
N SER A 198 18.83 -7.08 -6.54
CA SER A 198 17.73 -7.69 -5.77
C SER A 198 17.60 -7.20 -4.33
N ARG A 199 17.76 -5.90 -4.11
CA ARG A 199 17.70 -5.26 -2.79
C ARG A 199 16.55 -4.30 -2.63
N VAL A 200 15.97 -3.81 -3.73
CA VAL A 200 15.01 -2.72 -3.71
C VAL A 200 13.66 -3.18 -4.25
N PHE A 201 12.61 -2.89 -3.47
CA PHE A 201 11.22 -3.16 -3.80
C PHE A 201 10.45 -1.83 -3.82
N ILE A 202 9.66 -1.59 -4.85
CA ILE A 202 8.83 -0.37 -4.98
C ILE A 202 7.38 -0.68 -4.61
N GLY A 203 6.80 0.17 -3.76
CA GLY A 203 5.47 0.04 -3.14
C GLY A 203 4.28 0.26 -4.09
N TYR A 204 4.14 -0.57 -5.14
CA TYR A 204 3.00 -0.54 -6.05
C TYR A 204 1.89 -1.52 -5.64
N MET A 205 1.27 -1.29 -4.50
CA MET A 205 0.37 -2.24 -3.85
C MET A 205 -0.78 -2.77 -4.74
N ARG A 206 -1.33 -1.94 -5.65
CA ARG A 206 -2.39 -2.36 -6.61
C ARG A 206 -1.97 -3.56 -7.46
N ARG A 207 -0.68 -3.66 -7.82
CA ARG A 207 -0.12 -4.75 -8.62
C ARG A 207 -0.05 -6.08 -7.88
N TYR A 208 -0.22 -6.07 -6.56
CA TYR A 208 -0.23 -7.27 -5.71
C TYR A 208 -1.64 -7.68 -5.28
N ALA A 209 -2.69 -6.95 -5.68
CA ALA A 209 -4.07 -7.30 -5.39
C ALA A 209 -4.38 -8.74 -5.88
N PRO A 210 -4.89 -9.64 -5.02
CA PRO A 210 -5.23 -11.00 -5.46
C PRO A 210 -6.23 -11.03 -6.63
N SER A 211 -7.23 -10.13 -6.61
CA SER A 211 -8.19 -9.99 -7.71
C SER A 211 -7.56 -9.52 -9.02
N PHE A 212 -6.48 -8.73 -8.97
CA PHE A 212 -5.71 -8.37 -10.15
C PHE A 212 -4.93 -9.57 -10.69
N LEU A 213 -4.14 -10.22 -9.82
CA LEU A 213 -3.25 -11.31 -10.20
C LEU A 213 -4.00 -12.56 -10.69
N GLN A 214 -5.19 -12.81 -10.16
CA GLN A 214 -5.96 -14.02 -10.44
C GLN A 214 -7.10 -13.74 -11.42
N ALA A 215 -8.17 -13.07 -10.99
CA ALA A 215 -9.38 -12.91 -11.79
C ALA A 215 -9.15 -11.99 -12.99
N PHE A 216 -8.65 -10.77 -12.79
CA PHE A 216 -8.53 -9.79 -13.86
C PHE A 216 -7.64 -10.30 -15.00
N LYS A 217 -6.43 -10.79 -14.67
CA LYS A 217 -5.51 -11.35 -15.67
C LYS A 217 -6.09 -12.57 -16.39
N ARG A 218 -6.79 -13.47 -15.70
CA ARG A 218 -7.45 -14.64 -16.32
C ARG A 218 -8.54 -14.21 -17.31
N GLU A 219 -9.40 -13.29 -16.91
CA GLU A 219 -10.50 -12.81 -17.77
C GLU A 219 -9.97 -11.98 -18.94
N LEU A 220 -8.91 -11.17 -18.73
CA LEU A 220 -8.25 -10.42 -19.79
C LEU A 220 -7.59 -11.37 -20.81
N ALA A 221 -6.94 -12.44 -20.36
CA ALA A 221 -6.31 -13.41 -21.25
C ALA A 221 -7.30 -14.10 -22.20
N SER A 222 -8.60 -14.09 -21.88
CA SER A 222 -9.66 -14.62 -22.76
C SER A 222 -10.18 -13.61 -23.79
N ILE A 223 -9.66 -12.38 -23.81
CA ILE A 223 -10.00 -11.38 -24.85
C ILE A 223 -8.99 -11.53 -26.00
N PRO A 224 -9.39 -11.99 -27.19
CA PRO A 224 -8.45 -12.21 -28.30
C PRO A 224 -7.81 -10.93 -28.82
N ARG A 225 -8.59 -9.85 -28.82
CA ARG A 225 -8.20 -8.55 -29.36
C ARG A 225 -8.83 -7.43 -28.53
N LEU A 226 -7.98 -6.53 -28.05
CA LEU A 226 -8.40 -5.29 -27.42
C LEU A 226 -8.75 -4.26 -28.49
N LEU A 227 -9.87 -3.58 -28.28
CA LEU A 227 -10.37 -2.48 -29.10
C LEU A 227 -10.12 -1.13 -28.42
N TYR A 228 -10.12 -1.11 -27.09
CA TYR A 228 -9.96 0.09 -26.28
C TYR A 228 -9.60 -0.26 -24.83
N GLY A 229 -8.96 0.68 -24.12
CA GLY A 229 -8.77 0.61 -22.68
C GLY A 229 -9.07 1.95 -22.01
N ARG A 230 -9.45 1.89 -20.74
CA ARG A 230 -9.63 3.05 -19.88
C ARG A 230 -8.95 2.82 -18.54
N VAL A 231 -8.10 3.77 -18.17
CA VAL A 231 -7.49 3.88 -16.86
C VAL A 231 -8.10 5.10 -16.21
N ARG A 232 -8.70 4.94 -15.03
CA ARG A 232 -9.33 6.04 -14.30
C ARG A 232 -8.89 6.02 -12.85
N ASP A 233 -8.56 7.19 -12.32
CA ASP A 233 -8.39 7.40 -10.87
C ASP A 233 -8.82 8.81 -10.49
N PHE A 234 -10.10 8.92 -10.15
CA PHE A 234 -10.68 10.10 -9.54
C PHE A 234 -10.80 9.84 -8.05
N SER A 235 -9.95 10.51 -7.29
CA SER A 235 -9.95 10.38 -5.83
C SER A 235 -10.64 11.57 -5.20
N GLY A 236 -11.61 11.29 -4.33
CA GLY A 236 -12.10 12.28 -3.39
C GLY A 236 -11.07 12.65 -2.33
N PRO A 237 -11.39 13.60 -1.43
CA PRO A 237 -10.44 14.06 -0.42
C PRO A 237 -10.08 12.92 0.55
N ASN A 238 -8.78 12.59 0.63
CA ASN A 238 -8.28 11.51 1.49
C ASN A 238 -8.73 11.63 2.95
N ALA A 239 -8.86 12.86 3.45
CA ALA A 239 -9.27 13.15 4.83
C ALA A 239 -10.61 12.50 5.20
N ASN A 240 -11.54 12.35 4.26
CA ASN A 240 -12.82 11.67 4.51
C ASN A 240 -12.64 10.19 4.86
N PHE A 241 -11.62 9.54 4.29
CA PHE A 241 -11.30 8.14 4.56
C PHE A 241 -10.34 8.01 5.75
N THR A 242 -9.28 8.82 5.78
CA THR A 242 -8.19 8.66 6.76
C THR A 242 -8.61 9.03 8.17
N SER A 243 -9.41 10.09 8.35
CA SER A 243 -9.94 10.50 9.66
C SER A 243 -10.89 9.48 10.27
N GLN A 244 -11.54 8.65 9.44
CA GLN A 244 -12.51 7.64 9.84
C GLN A 244 -11.95 6.21 9.77
N SER A 245 -10.66 6.06 9.46
CA SER A 245 -10.01 4.75 9.28
C SER A 245 -9.94 3.89 10.55
N GLY A 246 -10.27 4.45 11.72
CA GLY A 246 -10.17 3.77 13.02
C GLY A 246 -8.72 3.55 13.49
N THR A 247 -7.75 4.11 12.78
CA THR A 247 -6.32 3.99 13.12
C THR A 247 -5.84 5.13 14.01
N PHE A 248 -6.62 6.21 14.17
CA PHE A 248 -6.29 7.36 15.02
C PHE A 248 -4.94 7.99 14.69
N ALA A 249 -4.66 8.20 13.40
CA ALA A 249 -3.44 8.85 12.96
C ALA A 249 -3.36 10.31 13.43
N ILE A 250 -2.15 10.77 13.74
CA ILE A 250 -1.86 12.15 14.15
C ILE A 250 -1.02 12.87 13.08
N LYS A 251 -1.16 14.21 13.02
CA LYS A 251 -0.40 15.11 12.12
C LYS A 251 0.14 16.30 12.91
N PRO A 252 1.18 16.11 13.73
CA PRO A 252 1.81 17.19 14.49
C PRO A 252 2.55 18.17 13.56
N ASN A 253 2.90 19.34 14.08
CA ASN A 253 3.60 20.41 13.37
C ASN A 253 4.95 20.79 14.04
N ASP A 254 5.53 19.87 14.79
CA ASP A 254 6.76 20.02 15.59
C ASP A 254 8.04 19.75 14.78
N PHE A 255 8.05 20.12 13.50
CA PHE A 255 9.21 19.94 12.64
C PHE A 255 10.37 20.84 13.06
N PRO A 256 11.63 20.38 12.99
CA PRO A 256 12.79 21.20 13.29
C PRO A 256 12.82 22.50 12.47
N PRO A 257 13.29 23.63 13.04
CA PRO A 257 13.43 24.87 12.29
C PRO A 257 14.29 24.68 11.02
N GLY A 258 13.85 25.25 9.89
CA GLY A 258 14.56 25.15 8.61
C GLY A 258 14.22 23.92 7.77
N SER A 259 13.61 22.88 8.35
CA SER A 259 13.25 21.64 7.64
C SER A 259 12.41 21.85 6.37
N ASN A 260 11.46 22.80 6.40
CA ASN A 260 10.68 23.15 5.21
C ASN A 260 11.56 23.71 4.09
N ALA A 261 12.51 24.58 4.40
CA ALA A 261 13.41 25.17 3.39
C ALA A 261 14.35 24.11 2.79
N GLU A 262 14.84 23.18 3.61
CA GLU A 262 15.66 22.05 3.13
C GLU A 262 14.86 21.09 2.24
N ARG A 263 13.61 20.81 2.61
CA ARG A 263 12.69 20.01 1.79
C ARG A 263 12.44 20.69 0.45
N ASP A 264 12.14 21.99 0.48
CA ASP A 264 11.88 22.76 -0.73
C ASP A 264 13.13 22.81 -1.62
N GLN A 265 14.34 22.93 -1.05
CA GLN A 265 15.60 22.86 -1.79
C GLN A 265 15.79 21.50 -2.49
N ARG A 266 15.47 20.39 -1.82
CA ARG A 266 15.55 19.05 -2.42
C ARG A 266 14.51 18.86 -3.54
N PHE A 267 13.30 19.38 -3.36
CA PHE A 267 12.30 19.40 -4.43
C PHE A 267 12.75 20.22 -5.64
N GLU A 268 13.29 21.42 -5.44
CA GLU A 268 13.78 22.24 -6.55
C GLU A 268 14.93 21.56 -7.31
N ALA A 269 15.79 20.80 -6.63
CA ALA A 269 16.79 19.96 -7.29
C ALA A 269 16.16 18.87 -8.16
N LEU A 270 15.16 18.14 -7.64
CA LEU A 270 14.43 17.12 -8.42
C LEU A 270 13.69 17.71 -9.63
N TYR A 271 13.07 18.88 -9.47
CA TYR A 271 12.40 19.56 -10.58
C TYR A 271 13.40 20.03 -11.64
N ALA A 272 14.57 20.53 -11.23
CA ALA A 272 15.64 20.90 -12.16
C ALA A 272 16.18 19.69 -12.94
N GLU A 273 16.25 18.51 -12.30
CA GLU A 273 16.59 17.24 -12.97
C GLU A 273 15.50 16.79 -13.94
N ALA A 274 14.22 16.96 -13.58
CA ALA A 274 13.08 16.57 -14.43
C ALA A 274 12.91 17.50 -15.64
N PHE A 275 13.25 18.79 -15.53
CA PHE A 275 13.09 19.79 -16.59
C PHE A 275 14.41 20.51 -16.90
N PRO A 276 15.43 19.80 -17.42
CA PRO A 276 16.76 20.35 -17.62
C PRO A 276 16.74 21.56 -18.55
N GLY A 277 17.35 22.66 -18.10
CA GLY A 277 17.47 23.90 -18.87
C GLY A 277 16.18 24.74 -18.94
N GLN A 278 15.13 24.36 -18.21
CA GLN A 278 13.87 25.11 -18.14
C GLN A 278 13.72 25.85 -16.82
N ALA A 279 12.97 26.96 -16.84
CA ALA A 279 12.54 27.61 -15.61
C ALA A 279 11.41 26.79 -14.97
N ILE A 280 11.55 26.46 -13.68
CA ILE A 280 10.55 25.67 -12.96
C ILE A 280 9.34 26.54 -12.62
N THR A 281 8.17 26.13 -13.10
CA THR A 281 6.88 26.82 -12.93
C THR A 281 5.98 26.00 -12.01
N ASP A 282 4.89 26.60 -11.53
CA ASP A 282 3.92 25.86 -10.71
C ASP A 282 3.22 24.75 -11.49
N ALA A 283 3.08 24.90 -12.81
CA ALA A 283 2.58 23.83 -13.67
C ALA A 283 3.51 22.61 -13.65
N HIS A 284 4.84 22.83 -13.70
CA HIS A 284 5.85 21.75 -13.57
C HIS A 284 5.74 21.05 -12.22
N ARG A 285 5.66 21.83 -11.12
CA ARG A 285 5.52 21.29 -9.76
C ARG A 285 4.25 20.46 -9.62
N ASN A 286 3.11 21.00 -10.05
CA ASN A 286 1.82 20.33 -9.99
C ASN A 286 1.81 19.06 -10.83
N TYR A 287 2.42 19.07 -12.02
CA TYR A 287 2.54 17.91 -12.89
C TYR A 287 3.31 16.77 -12.22
N CYS A 288 4.54 17.03 -11.73
CA CYS A 288 5.34 16.02 -11.04
C CYS A 288 4.66 15.47 -9.80
N ARG A 289 4.07 16.35 -8.97
CA ARG A 289 3.35 15.94 -7.76
C ARG A 289 2.12 15.11 -8.08
N PHE A 290 1.39 15.44 -9.13
CA PHE A 290 0.18 14.74 -9.54
C PHE A 290 0.48 13.33 -10.06
N LEU A 291 1.38 13.23 -11.04
CA LEU A 291 1.73 11.93 -11.62
C LEU A 291 2.51 11.06 -10.63
N GLY A 292 3.42 11.65 -9.85
CA GLY A 292 4.12 10.95 -8.78
C GLY A 292 3.16 10.45 -7.69
N GLY A 293 2.23 11.30 -7.27
CA GLY A 293 1.26 10.99 -6.21
C GLY A 293 0.17 10.02 -6.67
N LEU A 294 -0.79 10.50 -7.46
CA LEU A 294 -1.98 9.73 -7.84
C LEU A 294 -1.69 8.80 -9.02
N GLY A 295 -1.07 9.33 -10.08
CA GLY A 295 -0.87 8.58 -11.33
C GLY A 295 -0.01 7.33 -11.21
N SER A 296 0.98 7.31 -10.31
CA SER A 296 1.90 6.17 -10.13
C SER A 296 1.18 4.87 -9.75
N HIS A 297 0.01 4.94 -9.11
CA HIS A 297 -0.81 3.77 -8.83
C HIS A 297 -1.30 3.10 -10.12
N ASP A 298 -1.79 3.91 -11.04
CA ASP A 298 -2.50 3.44 -12.23
C ASP A 298 -1.60 3.17 -13.41
N PHE A 299 -0.56 3.99 -13.58
CA PHE A 299 0.43 3.76 -14.62
C PHE A 299 1.18 2.45 -14.37
N SER A 300 1.58 2.18 -13.13
CA SER A 300 2.23 0.91 -12.81
C SER A 300 1.32 -0.30 -13.06
N LEU A 301 0.03 -0.20 -12.71
CA LEU A 301 -0.96 -1.24 -12.99
C LEU A 301 -1.21 -1.42 -14.50
N MET A 302 -1.36 -0.31 -15.22
CA MET A 302 -1.55 -0.27 -16.67
C MET A 302 -0.36 -0.92 -17.38
N ARG A 303 0.87 -0.55 -17.01
CA ARG A 303 2.09 -1.11 -17.60
C ARG A 303 2.23 -2.61 -17.33
N GLU A 304 1.92 -3.09 -16.12
CA GLU A 304 1.92 -4.54 -15.87
C GLU A 304 0.88 -5.27 -16.74
N THR A 305 -0.21 -4.58 -17.09
CA THR A 305 -1.31 -5.17 -17.85
C THR A 305 -1.07 -5.13 -19.36
N LEU A 306 -0.57 -4.01 -19.89
CA LEU A 306 -0.55 -3.70 -21.33
C LEU A 306 0.87 -3.48 -21.88
N GLY A 307 1.88 -3.36 -21.02
CA GLY A 307 3.20 -2.85 -21.36
C GLY A 307 3.25 -1.33 -21.48
N MET A 308 4.35 -0.81 -22.03
CA MET A 308 4.48 0.60 -22.35
C MET A 308 3.70 0.98 -23.61
N PRO A 309 3.10 2.18 -23.69
CA PRO A 309 2.49 2.66 -24.92
C PRO A 309 3.54 2.91 -26.01
N GLU A 310 3.14 2.78 -27.28
CA GLU A 310 4.00 3.16 -28.41
C GLU A 310 4.25 4.67 -28.45
N LYS A 311 3.24 5.45 -28.04
CA LYS A 311 3.28 6.92 -27.95
C LYS A 311 2.08 7.46 -27.18
N VAL A 312 2.24 8.67 -26.66
CA VAL A 312 1.14 9.52 -26.21
C VAL A 312 0.62 10.31 -27.41
N ILE A 313 -0.67 10.19 -27.70
CA ILE A 313 -1.34 10.86 -28.84
C ILE A 313 -1.68 12.31 -28.49
N GLY A 314 -2.10 12.54 -27.25
CA GLY A 314 -2.44 13.88 -26.76
C GLY A 314 -2.65 13.88 -25.25
N VAL A 315 -2.40 15.03 -24.65
CA VAL A 315 -2.55 15.29 -23.22
C VAL A 315 -3.39 16.54 -23.03
N SER A 316 -4.29 16.50 -22.06
CA SER A 316 -5.02 17.66 -21.58
C SER A 316 -4.75 17.86 -20.09
N VAL A 317 -4.23 19.03 -19.76
CA VAL A 317 -3.87 19.42 -18.39
C VAL A 317 -4.79 20.55 -17.94
N ASN A 318 -5.74 20.22 -17.08
CA ASN A 318 -6.66 21.17 -16.46
C ASN A 318 -6.67 20.93 -14.95
N HIS A 319 -5.54 21.25 -14.31
CA HIS A 319 -5.31 20.99 -12.88
C HIS A 319 -6.55 21.35 -12.02
N PRO A 320 -7.04 20.44 -11.15
CA PRO A 320 -6.40 19.18 -10.73
C PRO A 320 -6.72 17.96 -11.60
N PHE A 321 -7.32 18.11 -12.79
CA PHE A 321 -7.63 17.01 -13.71
C PHE A 321 -6.64 16.90 -14.87
N TYR A 322 -6.20 15.68 -15.14
CA TYR A 322 -5.24 15.35 -16.17
C TYR A 322 -5.78 14.17 -16.97
N SER A 323 -5.67 14.25 -18.29
CA SER A 323 -6.06 13.16 -19.17
C SER A 323 -5.08 13.00 -20.31
N SER A 324 -4.92 11.76 -20.78
CA SER A 324 -4.13 11.47 -21.96
C SER A 324 -4.73 10.34 -22.78
N ILE A 325 -4.44 10.32 -24.06
CA ILE A 325 -4.76 9.22 -24.96
C ILE A 325 -3.45 8.61 -25.42
N MET A 326 -3.31 7.31 -25.26
CA MET A 326 -2.10 6.55 -25.55
C MET A 326 -2.37 5.49 -26.61
N SER A 327 -1.39 5.26 -27.48
CA SER A 327 -1.45 4.25 -28.55
C SER A 327 -0.81 2.94 -28.10
N PHE A 328 -1.48 1.82 -28.32
CA PHE A 328 -1.00 0.47 -28.04
C PHE A 328 -1.24 -0.46 -29.25
N ARG A 329 -0.65 -1.66 -29.21
CA ARG A 329 -0.89 -2.72 -30.20
C ARG A 329 -1.21 -4.04 -29.54
N ASN A 330 -2.14 -4.76 -30.15
CA ASN A 330 -2.38 -6.17 -29.86
C ASN A 330 -1.19 -7.02 -30.36
N LYS A 331 -1.17 -8.29 -29.96
CA LYS A 331 -0.16 -9.26 -30.42
C LYS A 331 -0.17 -9.47 -31.94
N ASP A 332 -1.31 -9.26 -32.60
CA ASP A 332 -1.45 -9.32 -34.06
C ASP A 332 -1.04 -8.02 -34.77
N GLY A 333 -0.56 -7.01 -34.03
CA GLY A 333 -0.15 -5.71 -34.53
C GLY A 333 -1.29 -4.71 -34.74
N SER A 334 -2.55 -5.12 -34.53
CA SER A 334 -3.69 -4.22 -34.66
C SER A 334 -3.68 -3.14 -33.57
N PRO A 335 -3.91 -1.87 -33.92
CA PRO A 335 -3.84 -0.78 -32.95
C PRO A 335 -5.09 -0.72 -32.08
N TYR A 336 -4.91 -0.24 -30.85
CA TYR A 336 -5.99 0.23 -29.97
C TYR A 336 -5.48 1.40 -29.13
N SER A 337 -6.41 2.16 -28.57
CA SER A 337 -6.09 3.31 -27.72
C SER A 337 -6.47 3.04 -26.27
N VAL A 338 -5.73 3.65 -25.36
CA VAL A 338 -6.08 3.71 -23.94
C VAL A 338 -6.25 5.16 -23.55
N THR A 339 -7.36 5.48 -22.88
CA THR A 339 -7.54 6.79 -22.25
C THR A 339 -7.17 6.68 -20.78
N TYR A 340 -6.29 7.56 -20.33
CA TYR A 340 -6.00 7.79 -18.92
C TYR A 340 -6.75 9.04 -18.48
N GLU A 341 -7.44 8.93 -17.35
CA GLU A 341 -8.18 10.02 -16.71
C GLU A 341 -7.85 10.00 -15.23
N SER A 342 -7.30 11.09 -14.71
CA SER A 342 -7.09 11.20 -13.27
C SER A 342 -7.40 12.60 -12.77
N GLY A 343 -7.83 12.69 -11.53
CA GLY A 343 -8.13 13.96 -10.91
C GLY A 343 -8.54 13.85 -9.46
N ILE A 344 -8.66 15.01 -8.83
CA ILE A 344 -9.12 15.15 -7.46
C ILE A 344 -10.27 16.14 -7.46
N ASP A 345 -11.38 15.74 -6.87
CA ASP A 345 -12.50 16.62 -6.57
C ASP A 345 -12.89 16.53 -5.09
N GLU A 346 -13.94 17.25 -4.70
CA GLU A 346 -14.44 17.30 -3.32
C GLU A 346 -15.50 16.23 -3.03
N VAL A 347 -15.78 15.33 -3.97
CA VAL A 347 -16.74 14.24 -3.78
C VAL A 347 -16.00 13.07 -3.12
N PRO A 348 -16.38 12.62 -1.92
CA PRO A 348 -15.66 11.59 -1.18
C PRO A 348 -15.95 10.19 -1.71
N VAL A 349 -15.68 9.98 -3.00
CA VAL A 349 -15.80 8.73 -3.72
C VAL A 349 -14.41 8.38 -4.26
N PHE A 350 -14.08 7.09 -4.22
CA PHE A 350 -12.87 6.59 -4.82
C PHE A 350 -13.24 5.87 -6.12
N ASP A 351 -13.16 6.59 -7.24
CA ASP A 351 -13.48 6.05 -8.58
C ASP A 351 -12.18 5.71 -9.31
N ALA A 352 -11.61 4.56 -8.96
CA ALA A 352 -10.39 4.04 -9.54
C ALA A 352 -10.63 2.70 -10.23
N HIS A 353 -10.33 2.60 -11.52
CA HIS A 353 -10.50 1.37 -12.27
C HIS A 353 -9.64 1.27 -13.54
N LEU A 354 -9.34 0.03 -13.93
CA LEU A 354 -8.81 -0.32 -15.26
C LEU A 354 -9.82 -1.18 -15.99
N ALA A 355 -10.35 -0.67 -17.11
CA ALA A 355 -11.32 -1.33 -17.97
C ALA A 355 -10.72 -1.61 -19.35
N LEU A 356 -10.87 -2.84 -19.83
CA LEU A 356 -10.38 -3.29 -21.14
C LEU A 356 -11.52 -3.89 -21.96
N TYR A 357 -11.57 -3.50 -23.23
CA TYR A 357 -12.71 -3.73 -24.12
C TYR A 357 -12.26 -4.60 -25.29
N GLY A 358 -12.88 -5.77 -25.42
CA GLY A 358 -12.81 -6.62 -26.61
C GLY A 358 -14.09 -6.58 -27.42
N GLU A 359 -14.17 -7.44 -28.43
CA GLU A 359 -15.33 -7.53 -29.34
C GLU A 359 -16.61 -8.00 -28.64
N THR A 360 -16.51 -9.04 -27.80
CA THR A 360 -17.66 -9.66 -27.12
C THR A 360 -17.52 -9.67 -25.60
N LYS A 361 -16.45 -9.07 -25.06
CA LYS A 361 -16.12 -9.13 -23.63
C LYS A 361 -15.45 -7.85 -23.17
N ARG A 362 -15.85 -7.38 -21.99
CA ARG A 362 -15.22 -6.32 -21.22
C ARG A 362 -14.80 -6.87 -19.87
N VAL A 363 -13.63 -6.46 -19.40
CA VAL A 363 -13.14 -6.78 -18.06
C VAL A 363 -12.71 -5.50 -17.38
N THR A 364 -13.21 -5.27 -16.18
CA THR A 364 -12.91 -4.07 -15.38
C THR A 364 -12.50 -4.47 -13.97
N ILE A 365 -11.30 -4.07 -13.54
CA ILE A 365 -10.92 -4.15 -12.12
C ILE A 365 -11.19 -2.81 -11.45
N LYS A 366 -11.85 -2.84 -10.30
CA LYS A 366 -12.21 -1.67 -9.50
C LYS A 366 -11.45 -1.65 -8.18
N TYR A 367 -10.86 -0.51 -7.87
CA TYR A 367 -10.19 -0.23 -6.61
C TYR A 367 -11.01 0.77 -5.82
N ASP A 368 -10.99 0.59 -4.50
CA ASP A 368 -11.57 1.53 -3.55
C ASP A 368 -10.45 2.19 -2.74
N SER A 369 -10.82 3.06 -1.81
CA SER A 369 -9.89 3.79 -0.98
C SER A 369 -8.99 2.82 -0.19
N PRO A 370 -7.66 2.86 -0.38
CA PRO A 370 -6.75 1.95 0.29
C PRO A 370 -6.62 2.25 1.80
N TYR A 371 -7.22 3.34 2.27
CA TYR A 371 -7.25 3.73 3.68
C TYR A 371 -8.36 3.05 4.48
N VAL A 372 -9.33 2.41 3.80
CA VAL A 372 -10.42 1.69 4.46
C VAL A 372 -10.15 0.19 4.37
N LYS A 373 -9.75 -0.40 5.49
CA LYS A 373 -9.40 -1.82 5.53
C LYS A 373 -10.60 -2.72 5.24
N GLY A 374 -10.37 -3.72 4.39
CA GLY A 374 -11.34 -4.75 4.05
C GLY A 374 -12.31 -4.40 2.93
N LEU A 375 -12.17 -3.22 2.29
CA LEU A 375 -12.90 -2.94 1.05
C LEU A 375 -12.40 -3.89 -0.06
N PRO A 376 -13.31 -4.67 -0.68
CA PRO A 376 -12.91 -5.67 -1.66
C PRO A 376 -12.53 -5.03 -2.99
N ILE A 377 -11.47 -5.55 -3.61
CA ILE A 377 -11.13 -5.25 -5.01
C ILE A 377 -11.87 -6.25 -5.88
N THR A 378 -12.80 -5.76 -6.70
CA THR A 378 -13.66 -6.61 -7.54
C THR A 378 -13.28 -6.52 -9.00
N VAL A 379 -13.51 -7.61 -9.74
CA VAL A 379 -13.42 -7.65 -11.20
C VAL A 379 -14.82 -7.84 -11.77
N GLU A 380 -15.26 -6.88 -12.57
CA GLU A 380 -16.49 -6.97 -13.35
C GLU A 380 -16.19 -7.51 -14.74
N VAL A 381 -17.05 -8.42 -15.20
CA VAL A 381 -16.97 -9.02 -16.53
C VAL A 381 -18.34 -8.89 -17.18
N ASP A 382 -18.39 -8.16 -18.29
CA ASP A 382 -19.56 -8.09 -19.17
C ASP A 382 -19.21 -8.85 -20.45
N GLU A 383 -19.97 -9.88 -20.81
CA GLU A 383 -19.70 -10.64 -22.04
C GLU A 383 -20.96 -11.12 -22.74
N VAL A 384 -20.86 -11.35 -24.04
CA VAL A 384 -21.89 -12.01 -24.84
C VAL A 384 -21.49 -13.48 -24.98
N ASN A 385 -22.33 -14.39 -24.50
CA ASN A 385 -22.06 -15.82 -24.57
C ASN A 385 -22.27 -16.37 -26.01
N GLU A 386 -22.00 -17.67 -26.19
CA GLU A 386 -22.15 -18.35 -27.49
C GLU A 386 -23.59 -18.39 -28.04
N HIS A 387 -24.59 -18.07 -27.21
CA HIS A 387 -26.00 -17.98 -27.59
C HIS A 387 -26.46 -16.54 -27.91
N GLY A 388 -25.56 -15.55 -27.82
CA GLY A 388 -25.89 -14.13 -28.05
C GLY A 388 -26.52 -13.44 -26.84
N GLU A 389 -26.49 -14.05 -25.66
CA GLU A 389 -27.04 -13.48 -24.43
C GLU A 389 -25.99 -12.67 -23.70
N VAL A 390 -26.40 -11.54 -23.10
CA VAL A 390 -25.51 -10.72 -22.27
C VAL A 390 -25.42 -11.33 -20.87
N GLN A 391 -24.20 -11.54 -20.40
CA GLN A 391 -23.89 -11.99 -19.05
C GLN A 391 -23.07 -10.93 -18.32
N HIS A 392 -23.46 -10.67 -17.06
CA HIS A 392 -22.76 -9.79 -16.15
C HIS A 392 -22.28 -10.60 -14.95
N ARG A 393 -20.98 -10.57 -14.67
CA ARG A 393 -20.37 -11.27 -13.54
C ARG A 393 -19.52 -10.30 -12.72
N GLN A 394 -19.61 -10.42 -11.41
CA GLN A 394 -18.65 -9.81 -10.48
C GLN A 394 -17.84 -10.92 -9.83
N VAL A 395 -16.52 -10.78 -9.87
CA VAL A 395 -15.58 -11.74 -9.31
C VAL A 395 -14.81 -11.08 -8.19
N LEU A 396 -14.85 -11.70 -7.01
CA LEU A 396 -14.07 -11.31 -5.84
C LEU A 396 -13.13 -12.46 -5.50
N SER A 397 -11.82 -12.25 -5.65
CA SER A 397 -10.83 -13.31 -5.41
C SER A 397 -10.36 -13.36 -3.95
N SER A 398 -10.35 -12.22 -3.25
CA SER A 398 -9.93 -12.12 -1.86
C SER A 398 -10.45 -10.83 -1.22
N TYR A 399 -10.63 -10.86 0.10
CA TYR A 399 -10.80 -9.66 0.94
C TYR A 399 -9.47 -9.16 1.52
N GLU A 400 -8.38 -9.85 1.22
CA GLU A 400 -7.04 -9.43 1.64
C GLU A 400 -6.68 -8.09 1.00
N ASP A 401 -6.28 -7.15 1.85
CA ASP A 401 -5.88 -5.82 1.46
C ASP A 401 -4.54 -5.84 0.67
N THR A 402 -4.39 -4.89 -0.24
CA THR A 402 -3.22 -4.78 -1.13
C THR A 402 -1.90 -4.58 -0.41
N TYR A 403 -1.87 -3.81 0.69
CA TYR A 403 -0.64 -3.65 1.46
C TYR A 403 -0.25 -4.95 2.18
N THR A 404 -1.24 -5.74 2.61
CA THR A 404 -1.00 -7.06 3.18
C THR A 404 -0.36 -7.99 2.15
N ALA A 405 -0.94 -8.08 0.95
CA ALA A 405 -0.40 -8.91 -0.13
C ALA A 405 0.99 -8.44 -0.60
N GLU A 406 1.22 -7.12 -0.67
CA GLU A 406 2.52 -6.53 -1.00
C GLU A 406 3.59 -6.88 0.03
N LEU A 407 3.29 -6.74 1.33
CA LEU A 407 4.22 -7.08 2.41
C LEU A 407 4.55 -8.58 2.42
N GLN A 408 3.55 -9.45 2.19
CA GLN A 408 3.82 -10.88 2.03
C GLN A 408 4.78 -11.14 0.87
N GLU A 409 4.60 -10.47 -0.27
CA GLU A 409 5.51 -10.57 -1.40
C GLU A 409 6.93 -10.09 -1.05
N ILE A 410 7.07 -8.97 -0.33
CA ILE A 410 8.36 -8.46 0.15
C ILE A 410 9.09 -9.53 0.97
N HIS A 411 8.36 -10.23 1.85
CA HIS A 411 8.93 -11.34 2.63
C HIS A 411 9.39 -12.49 1.72
N GLU A 412 8.56 -12.94 0.78
CA GLU A 412 8.94 -14.00 -0.17
C GLU A 412 10.19 -13.61 -0.98
N CYS A 413 10.29 -12.35 -1.42
CA CYS A 413 11.44 -11.85 -2.17
C CYS A 413 12.73 -11.91 -1.33
N PHE A 414 12.74 -11.26 -0.17
CA PHE A 414 13.97 -11.08 0.61
C PHE A 414 14.35 -12.26 1.49
N VAL A 415 13.41 -13.16 1.82
CA VAL A 415 13.68 -14.34 2.65
C VAL A 415 13.81 -15.60 1.83
N LYS A 416 13.01 -15.76 0.78
CA LYS A 416 12.98 -16.99 -0.04
C LYS A 416 13.60 -16.81 -1.42
N GLY A 417 14.09 -15.62 -1.76
CA GLY A 417 14.77 -15.35 -3.03
C GLY A 417 13.83 -15.32 -4.23
N LYS A 418 12.53 -15.03 -4.01
CA LYS A 418 11.60 -14.79 -5.12
C LYS A 418 12.05 -13.54 -5.89
N SER A 419 11.89 -13.55 -7.21
CA SER A 419 12.20 -12.39 -8.05
C SER A 419 11.26 -11.23 -7.74
N ILE A 420 11.83 -10.04 -7.52
CA ILE A 420 11.10 -8.80 -7.32
C ILE A 420 10.59 -8.32 -8.68
N LYS A 421 9.27 -8.12 -8.83
CA LYS A 421 8.70 -7.58 -10.07
C LYS A 421 8.61 -6.05 -10.08
N THR A 422 8.42 -5.41 -8.93
CA THR A 422 8.39 -3.94 -8.79
C THR A 422 9.77 -3.41 -8.42
N THR A 423 10.70 -3.49 -9.36
CA THR A 423 12.11 -3.06 -9.18
C THR A 423 12.28 -1.57 -9.47
N PRO A 424 13.44 -0.95 -9.12
CA PRO A 424 13.76 0.39 -9.56
C PRO A 424 13.72 0.59 -11.08
N LYS A 425 14.14 -0.43 -11.85
CA LYS A 425 14.05 -0.41 -13.32
C LYS A 425 12.61 -0.39 -13.82
N ASP A 426 11.73 -1.13 -13.17
CA ASP A 426 10.30 -1.13 -13.47
C ASP A 426 9.62 0.20 -13.05
N ALA A 427 10.05 0.83 -11.96
CA ALA A 427 9.55 2.14 -11.56
C ALA A 427 10.07 3.31 -12.43
N LEU A 428 11.27 3.16 -13.04
CA LEU A 428 11.78 4.13 -14.01
C LEU A 428 10.87 4.26 -15.25
N GLU A 429 10.13 3.21 -15.61
CA GLU A 429 9.17 3.26 -16.71
C GLU A 429 7.99 4.20 -16.43
N ASP A 430 7.57 4.38 -15.16
CA ASP A 430 6.57 5.39 -14.81
C ASP A 430 7.11 6.79 -15.14
N ILE A 431 8.34 7.09 -14.74
CA ILE A 431 8.96 8.41 -14.97
C ILE A 431 9.17 8.63 -16.48
N THR A 432 9.53 7.58 -17.22
CA THR A 432 9.64 7.63 -18.69
C THR A 432 8.29 7.92 -19.33
N LEU A 433 7.21 7.32 -18.81
CA LEU A 433 5.86 7.62 -19.28
C LEU A 433 5.45 9.06 -18.96
N TYR A 434 5.90 9.62 -17.83
CA TYR A 434 5.66 11.03 -17.49
C TYR A 434 6.40 11.97 -18.45
N ASP A 435 7.59 11.59 -18.93
CA ASP A 435 8.34 12.37 -19.93
C ASP A 435 7.69 12.30 -21.33
N MET A 436 6.96 11.21 -21.62
CA MET A 436 6.18 11.08 -22.86
C MET A 436 4.89 11.91 -22.87
N MET A 437 4.38 12.27 -21.69
CA MET A 437 3.14 13.03 -21.48
C MET A 437 3.45 14.52 -21.33
#